data_AF-A0A3M2LPF7-F1
#
_entry.id   AF-A0A3M2LPF7-F1
#
_cell.length_a   1.000
_cell.length_b   1.000
_cell.length_c   1.000
_cell.angle_alpha   90.00
_cell.angle_beta   90.00
_cell.angle_gamma   90.00
#
_symmetry.space_group_name_H-M   'P 1'
#
loop_
_entity.id
_entity.type
_entity.pdbx_description
1 polymer ?
#
loop_
_entity_poly.entity_id
_entity_poly.type
_entity_poly.pdbx_seq_one_letter_code
_entity_poly.pdbx_strand_id
1 'polypeptide(L)'
;MENGPAGEGDVLIVVSVSGRNALPVELAELAVARGMTVLAVTSRAYETRLAEIAHIVLDNHVPVGDAILSDPGVPEPFCATSGVIVSALLQALTAGIIERLLARGLTPPVFRSVNLPGGADHNTRLLQANADRIFYL
;
A
#
# COMPACT_ATOMS: atom_id res chain seq x y z
N MET A 1 6.09 -3.12 -15.81
CA MET A 1 4.72 -3.62 -15.99
C MET A 1 4.48 -4.32 -17.32
N GLU A 2 5.39 -4.23 -18.31
CA GLU A 2 5.21 -4.90 -19.62
C GLU A 2 5.25 -6.43 -19.56
N ASN A 3 5.88 -7.01 -18.53
CA ASN A 3 6.04 -8.47 -18.39
C ASN A 3 5.18 -9.05 -17.23
N GLY A 4 4.25 -8.28 -16.68
CA GLY A 4 3.40 -8.70 -15.57
C GLY A 4 1.94 -8.85 -16.00
N PRO A 5 1.15 -9.70 -15.33
CA PRO A 5 -0.25 -9.97 -15.69
C PRO A 5 -1.22 -8.86 -15.25
N ALA A 6 -0.74 -7.84 -14.54
CA ALA A 6 -1.56 -6.76 -14.01
C ALA A 6 -2.15 -5.90 -15.13
N GLY A 7 -3.46 -5.65 -15.08
CA GLY A 7 -4.19 -4.95 -16.14
C GLY A 7 -5.52 -4.35 -15.70
N GLU A 8 -6.40 -4.08 -16.66
CA GLU A 8 -7.69 -3.45 -16.39
C GLU A 8 -8.49 -4.16 -15.29
N GLY A 9 -9.01 -3.39 -14.34
CA GLY A 9 -9.74 -3.90 -13.17
C GLY A 9 -8.87 -4.24 -11.96
N ASP A 10 -7.55 -4.31 -12.10
CA ASP A 10 -6.64 -4.46 -10.96
C ASP A 10 -6.38 -3.12 -10.24
N VAL A 11 -5.87 -3.22 -9.00
CA VAL A 11 -5.49 -2.07 -8.18
C VAL A 11 -3.97 -2.06 -7.98
N LEU A 12 -3.33 -0.94 -8.31
CA LEU A 12 -1.93 -0.67 -7.98
C LEU A 12 -1.85 0.23 -6.74
N ILE A 13 -1.21 -0.26 -5.68
CA ILE A 13 -0.88 0.53 -4.48
C ILE A 13 0.54 1.08 -4.65
N VAL A 14 0.69 2.41 -4.69
CA VAL A 14 2.00 3.09 -4.76
C VAL A 14 2.27 3.81 -3.45
N VAL A 15 3.30 3.36 -2.72
CA VAL A 15 3.74 4.01 -1.47
C VAL A 15 4.94 4.89 -1.75
N SER A 16 4.78 6.20 -1.57
CA SER A 16 5.88 7.15 -1.70
C SER A 16 5.61 8.38 -0.84
N VAL A 17 6.43 8.60 0.20
CA VAL A 17 6.24 9.72 1.14
C VAL A 17 6.28 11.06 0.41
N SER A 18 7.34 11.32 -0.34
CA SER A 18 7.49 12.57 -1.09
C SER A 18 6.72 12.58 -2.41
N GLY A 19 6.37 11.42 -2.99
CA GLY A 19 5.60 11.31 -4.24
C GLY A 19 6.18 12.02 -5.47
N ARG A 20 7.45 12.45 -5.40
CA ARG A 20 8.13 13.28 -6.42
C ARG A 20 9.12 12.52 -7.29
N ASN A 21 9.55 11.33 -6.86
CA ASN A 21 10.52 10.55 -7.62
C ASN A 21 9.89 10.08 -8.94
N ALA A 22 10.69 10.06 -10.01
CA ALA A 22 10.22 9.69 -11.34
C ALA A 22 9.58 8.29 -11.37
N LEU A 23 10.23 7.30 -10.77
CA LEU A 23 9.77 5.91 -10.78
C LEU A 23 8.32 5.69 -10.28
N PRO A 24 7.93 6.11 -9.05
CA PRO A 24 6.55 5.93 -8.58
C PRO A 24 5.53 6.72 -9.40
N VAL A 25 5.90 7.87 -9.95
CA VAL A 25 5.05 8.69 -10.82
C VAL A 25 4.83 7.99 -12.16
N GLU A 26 5.89 7.59 -12.85
CA GLU A 26 5.83 6.88 -14.13
C GLU A 26 5.07 5.55 -13.99
N LEU A 27 5.26 4.84 -12.88
CA LEU A 27 4.53 3.60 -12.61
C LEU A 27 3.03 3.85 -12.46
N ALA A 28 2.63 4.93 -11.78
CA ALA A 28 1.24 5.32 -11.63
C ALA A 28 0.62 5.73 -12.97
N GLU A 29 1.28 6.57 -13.76
CA GLU A 29 0.80 6.99 -15.09
C GLU A 29 0.60 5.77 -16.00
N LEU A 30 1.56 4.85 -15.98
CA LEU A 30 1.52 3.64 -16.78
C LEU A 30 0.40 2.67 -16.35
N ALA A 31 0.02 2.69 -15.07
CA ALA A 31 -1.08 1.88 -14.54
C ALA A 31 -2.44 2.47 -14.93
N VAL A 32 -2.57 3.81 -14.83
CA VAL A 32 -3.74 4.53 -15.34
C VAL A 32 -3.94 4.26 -16.83
N ALA A 33 -2.87 4.35 -17.63
CA ALA A 33 -2.92 4.07 -19.06
C ALA A 33 -3.32 2.61 -19.40
N ARG A 34 -3.16 1.67 -18.46
CA ARG A 34 -3.58 0.26 -18.57
C ARG A 34 -5.00 -0.01 -18.05
N GLY A 35 -5.74 1.02 -17.62
CA GLY A 35 -7.08 0.84 -17.04
C GLY A 35 -7.08 0.31 -15.60
N MET A 36 -5.93 0.37 -14.91
CA MET A 36 -5.84 -0.02 -13.50
C MET A 36 -6.29 1.12 -12.59
N THR A 37 -6.82 0.76 -11.41
CA THR A 37 -7.04 1.74 -10.34
C THR A 37 -5.75 1.98 -9.57
N VAL A 38 -5.21 3.20 -9.63
CA VAL A 38 -4.09 3.65 -8.78
C VAL A 38 -4.58 4.17 -7.43
N LEU A 39 -4.05 3.59 -6.34
CA LEU A 39 -4.15 4.09 -4.97
C LEU A 39 -2.76 4.54 -4.49
N ALA A 40 -2.60 5.81 -4.19
CA ALA A 40 -1.36 6.36 -3.65
C ALA A 40 -1.41 6.44 -2.11
N VAL A 41 -0.35 6.00 -1.44
CA VAL A 41 -0.09 6.29 -0.02
C VAL A 41 1.08 7.26 0.05
N THR A 42 0.78 8.53 0.36
CA THR A 42 1.72 9.65 0.25
C THR A 42 1.38 10.73 1.27
N SER A 43 2.25 11.73 1.43
CA SER A 43 1.91 12.92 2.21
C SER A 43 1.42 14.02 1.27
N ARG A 44 0.21 14.54 1.54
CA ARG A 44 -0.29 15.70 0.78
C ARG A 44 0.50 16.98 1.09
N ALA A 45 1.27 17.03 2.17
CA ALA A 45 2.14 18.17 2.50
C ALA A 45 3.23 18.41 1.45
N TYR A 46 3.56 17.40 0.63
CA TYR A 46 4.53 17.54 -0.45
C TYR A 46 3.94 17.98 -1.79
N GLU A 47 2.62 18.19 -1.89
CA GLU A 47 1.93 18.59 -3.14
C GLU A 47 2.41 17.77 -4.35
N THR A 48 2.22 16.45 -4.27
CA THR A 48 2.95 15.49 -5.10
C THR A 48 2.26 15.20 -6.42
N ARG A 49 3.05 15.04 -7.49
CA ARG A 49 2.54 14.59 -8.80
C ARG A 49 1.83 13.24 -8.68
N LEU A 50 2.32 12.33 -7.84
CA LEU A 50 1.67 11.05 -7.57
C LEU A 50 0.24 11.22 -7.05
N ALA A 51 -0.01 12.18 -6.15
CA ALA A 51 -1.34 12.46 -5.62
C ALA A 51 -2.30 13.03 -6.67
N GLU A 52 -1.79 13.72 -7.70
CA GLU A 52 -2.58 14.21 -8.82
C GLU A 52 -3.02 13.10 -9.78
N ILE A 53 -2.16 12.08 -9.97
CA ILE A 53 -2.41 10.97 -10.91
C ILE A 53 -3.31 9.89 -10.28
N ALA A 54 -3.21 9.69 -8.97
CA ALA A 54 -3.92 8.60 -8.30
C ALA A 54 -5.44 8.83 -8.25
N HIS A 55 -6.21 7.76 -8.43
CA HIS A 55 -7.67 7.79 -8.26
C HIS A 55 -8.07 7.89 -6.79
N ILE A 56 -7.25 7.30 -5.91
CA ILE A 56 -7.45 7.27 -4.47
C ILE A 56 -6.15 7.70 -3.81
N VAL A 57 -6.24 8.61 -2.84
CA VAL A 57 -5.10 9.05 -2.04
C VAL A 57 -5.36 8.72 -0.57
N LEU A 58 -4.49 7.91 0.01
CA LEU A 58 -4.37 7.73 1.46
C LEU A 58 -3.27 8.69 1.95
N ASP A 59 -3.70 9.80 2.54
CA ASP A 59 -2.79 10.79 3.12
C ASP A 59 -2.19 10.25 4.43
N ASN A 60 -0.87 10.18 4.49
CA ASN A 60 -0.15 9.78 5.70
C ASN A 60 0.14 10.96 6.64
N HIS A 61 -0.19 12.19 6.25
CA HIS A 61 -0.09 13.40 7.06
C HIS A 61 1.31 13.72 7.64
N VAL A 62 2.38 13.09 7.14
CA VAL A 62 3.73 13.46 7.61
C VAL A 62 4.14 14.81 7.05
N PRO A 63 4.85 15.66 7.81
CA PRO A 63 5.34 16.93 7.31
C PRO A 63 6.42 16.72 6.24
N VAL A 64 6.73 17.81 5.51
CA VAL A 64 7.90 17.84 4.62
C VAL A 64 9.16 17.55 5.44
N GLY A 65 9.93 16.57 4.99
CA GLY A 65 11.12 16.05 5.66
C GLY A 65 10.89 14.74 6.41
N ASP A 66 9.62 14.35 6.68
CA ASP A 66 9.26 13.21 7.53
C ASP A 66 10.06 13.20 8.85
N ALA A 67 10.00 14.31 9.56
CA ALA A 67 10.60 14.47 10.87
C ALA A 67 9.66 15.32 11.74
N ILE A 68 9.39 14.85 12.95
CA ILE A 68 8.36 15.44 13.83
C ILE A 68 8.90 15.99 15.15
N LEU A 69 10.18 15.74 15.46
CA LEU A 69 10.84 16.22 16.67
C LEU A 69 12.01 17.15 16.34
N SER A 70 12.29 18.06 17.27
CA SER A 70 13.39 19.03 17.22
C SER A 70 13.94 19.27 18.62
N ASP A 71 15.24 19.52 18.75
CA ASP A 71 15.89 19.86 20.01
C ASP A 71 17.02 20.90 19.76
N PRO A 72 17.21 21.92 20.60
CA PRO A 72 18.29 22.91 20.41
C PRO A 72 19.71 22.33 20.35
N GLY A 73 19.93 21.16 20.94
CA GLY A 73 21.20 20.43 20.89
C GLY A 73 21.41 19.60 19.61
N VAL A 74 20.42 19.51 18.74
CA VAL A 74 20.47 18.75 17.48
C VAL A 74 20.06 19.66 16.33
N PRO A 75 20.97 20.04 15.42
CA PRO A 75 20.65 20.98 14.33
C PRO A 75 19.58 20.47 13.36
N GLU A 76 19.50 19.17 13.15
CA GLU A 76 18.56 18.52 12.25
C GLU A 76 17.28 18.04 12.97
N PRO A 77 16.08 18.21 12.36
CA PRO A 77 14.87 17.52 12.79
C PRO A 77 15.04 16.01 12.74
N PHE A 78 14.36 15.29 13.64
CA PHE A 78 14.48 13.84 13.76
C PHE A 78 13.14 13.14 14.04
N CYS A 79 13.22 11.80 14.16
CA CYS A 79 12.09 10.90 14.38
C CYS A 79 11.11 10.87 13.19
N ALA A 80 11.46 10.10 12.17
CA ALA A 80 10.57 9.81 11.04
C ALA A 80 9.40 8.93 11.47
N THR A 81 8.20 9.23 10.97
CA THR A 81 6.96 8.56 11.38
C THR A 81 6.23 7.89 10.23
N SER A 82 6.58 8.20 8.97
CA SER A 82 5.90 7.66 7.81
C SER A 82 5.85 6.13 7.81
N GLY A 83 6.93 5.43 8.19
CA GLY A 83 6.95 3.97 8.23
C GLY A 83 5.89 3.37 9.16
N VAL A 84 5.71 3.95 10.34
CA VAL A 84 4.70 3.50 11.32
C VAL A 84 3.29 3.86 10.84
N ILE A 85 3.10 5.10 10.38
CA ILE A 85 1.79 5.60 9.95
C ILE A 85 1.30 4.85 8.70
N VAL A 86 2.16 4.68 7.69
CA VAL A 86 1.84 3.94 6.46
C VAL A 86 1.50 2.48 6.78
N SER A 87 2.24 1.85 7.70
CA SER A 87 1.93 0.49 8.14
C SER A 87 0.54 0.42 8.78
N ALA A 88 0.20 1.36 9.67
CA ALA A 88 -1.12 1.44 10.28
C ALA A 88 -2.23 1.70 9.26
N LEU A 89 -2.00 2.59 8.28
CA LEU A 89 -2.95 2.88 7.21
C LEU A 89 -3.24 1.66 6.33
N LEU A 90 -2.20 0.90 5.94
CA LEU A 90 -2.38 -0.30 5.13
C LEU A 90 -3.08 -1.44 5.91
N GLN A 91 -2.85 -1.54 7.22
CA GLN A 91 -3.60 -2.45 8.08
C GLN A 91 -5.07 -2.04 8.19
N ALA A 92 -5.36 -0.75 8.36
CA ALA A 92 -6.73 -0.22 8.37
C ALA A 92 -7.44 -0.44 7.02
N LEU A 93 -6.75 -0.23 5.89
CA LEU A 93 -7.25 -0.55 4.57
C LEU A 93 -7.62 -2.04 4.46
N THR A 94 -6.74 -2.92 4.91
CA THR A 94 -6.98 -4.37 4.91
C THR A 94 -8.21 -4.75 5.73
N ALA A 95 -8.35 -4.17 6.94
CA ALA A 95 -9.53 -4.38 7.79
C ALA A 95 -10.82 -3.94 7.10
N GLY A 96 -10.84 -2.75 6.48
CA GLY A 96 -12.00 -2.25 5.75
C GLY A 96 -12.34 -3.08 4.50
N ILE A 97 -11.35 -3.63 3.81
CA ILE A 97 -11.56 -4.58 2.71
C ILE A 97 -12.24 -5.86 3.22
N ILE A 98 -11.74 -6.44 4.31
CA ILE A 98 -12.30 -7.64 4.94
C ILE A 98 -13.76 -7.41 5.34
N GLU A 99 -14.05 -6.31 6.03
CA GLU A 99 -15.41 -5.96 6.45
C GLU A 99 -16.37 -5.89 5.26
N ARG A 100 -15.97 -5.21 4.18
CA ARG A 100 -16.80 -5.08 2.96
C ARG A 100 -16.98 -6.40 2.21
N LEU A 101 -15.99 -7.29 2.23
CA LEU A 101 -16.13 -8.63 1.66
C LEU A 101 -17.12 -9.48 2.46
N LEU A 102 -17.01 -9.45 3.80
CA LEU A 102 -17.93 -10.15 4.70
C LEU A 102 -19.37 -9.64 4.55
N ALA A 103 -19.56 -8.32 4.44
CA ALA A 103 -20.88 -7.71 4.19
C ALA A 103 -21.52 -8.19 2.87
N ARG A 104 -20.71 -8.68 1.93
CA ARG A 104 -21.17 -9.27 0.65
C ARG A 104 -21.30 -10.80 0.72
N GLY A 105 -21.15 -11.41 1.88
CA GLY A 105 -21.19 -12.86 2.07
C GLY A 105 -19.95 -13.60 1.54
N LEU A 106 -18.85 -12.88 1.31
CA LEU A 106 -17.59 -13.44 0.81
C LEU A 106 -16.63 -13.68 1.96
N THR A 107 -16.01 -14.86 2.00
CA THR A 107 -14.96 -15.19 2.98
C THR A 107 -13.58 -14.80 2.44
N PRO A 108 -12.88 -13.81 3.04
CA PRO A 108 -11.56 -13.39 2.55
C PRO A 108 -10.45 -14.41 2.89
N PRO A 109 -9.45 -14.58 2.01
CA PRO A 109 -8.33 -15.51 2.23
C PRO A 109 -7.29 -14.91 3.19
N VAL A 110 -7.55 -14.96 4.49
CA VAL A 110 -6.65 -14.40 5.52
C VAL A 110 -5.71 -15.49 6.06
N PHE A 111 -4.41 -15.19 6.07
CA PHE A 111 -3.42 -16.06 6.68
C PHE A 111 -3.58 -16.15 8.20
N ARG A 112 -3.26 -17.32 8.73
CA ARG A 112 -3.13 -17.57 10.17
C ARG A 112 -1.67 -17.45 10.57
N SER A 113 -1.44 -17.05 11.80
CA SER A 113 -0.10 -17.13 12.39
C SER A 113 0.39 -18.58 12.32
N VAL A 114 1.58 -18.79 11.74
CA VAL A 114 2.19 -20.11 11.62
C VAL A 114 2.51 -20.74 12.98
N ASN A 115 2.59 -19.92 14.03
CA ASN A 115 2.82 -20.36 15.40
C ASN A 115 1.55 -20.91 16.07
N LEU A 116 0.39 -20.80 15.43
CA LEU A 116 -0.86 -21.41 15.92
C LEU A 116 -1.04 -22.81 15.34
N PRO A 117 -1.67 -23.74 16.08
CA PRO A 117 -2.00 -25.07 15.57
C PRO A 117 -2.75 -25.01 14.23
N GLY A 118 -2.23 -25.73 13.23
CA GLY A 118 -2.80 -25.78 11.87
C GLY A 118 -2.60 -24.50 11.03
N GLY A 119 -1.80 -23.53 11.50
CA GLY A 119 -1.53 -22.28 10.77
C GLY A 119 -0.79 -22.49 9.45
N ALA A 120 0.25 -23.31 9.46
CA ALA A 120 1.02 -23.64 8.25
C ALA A 120 0.15 -24.31 7.17
N ASP A 121 -0.57 -25.38 7.52
CA ASP A 121 -1.43 -26.11 6.58
C ASP A 121 -2.57 -25.24 6.02
N HIS A 122 -3.10 -24.32 6.84
CA HIS A 122 -4.10 -23.34 6.40
C HIS A 122 -3.51 -22.38 5.36
N ASN A 123 -2.34 -21.80 5.63
CA ASN A 123 -1.69 -20.85 4.72
C ASN A 123 -1.27 -21.52 3.41
N THR A 124 -0.74 -22.75 3.45
CA THR A 124 -0.41 -23.52 2.24
C THR A 124 -1.62 -23.75 1.35
N ARG A 125 -2.78 -24.12 1.94
CA ARG A 125 -4.03 -24.28 1.18
C ARG A 125 -4.49 -22.97 0.56
N LEU A 126 -4.38 -21.84 1.28
CA LEU A 126 -4.70 -20.53 0.72
C LEU A 126 -3.78 -20.14 -0.43
N LEU A 127 -2.47 -20.37 -0.29
CA LEU A 127 -1.50 -20.12 -1.37
C LEU A 127 -1.83 -20.94 -2.62
N GLN A 128 -2.08 -22.24 -2.45
CA GLN A 128 -2.47 -23.13 -3.57
C GLN A 128 -3.77 -22.67 -4.24
N ALA A 129 -4.77 -22.28 -3.46
CA ALA A 129 -6.06 -21.84 -3.98
C ALA A 129 -6.02 -20.47 -4.69
N ASN A 130 -4.93 -19.71 -4.55
CA ASN A 130 -4.75 -18.39 -5.16
C ASN A 130 -3.47 -18.31 -6.01
N ALA A 131 -2.89 -19.44 -6.40
CA ALA A 131 -1.58 -19.49 -7.06
C ALA A 131 -1.58 -18.77 -8.42
N ASP A 132 -2.73 -18.72 -9.09
CA ASP A 132 -2.95 -18.01 -10.35
C ASP A 132 -2.90 -16.47 -10.22
N ARG A 133 -2.86 -15.95 -8.99
CA ARG A 133 -2.87 -14.52 -8.67
C ARG A 133 -1.63 -14.06 -7.88
N ILE A 134 -0.66 -14.94 -7.67
CA ILE A 134 0.57 -14.67 -6.92
C ILE A 134 1.78 -14.92 -7.82
N PHE A 135 2.50 -13.85 -8.19
CA PHE A 135 3.53 -13.90 -9.22
C PHE A 135 4.97 -13.67 -8.72
N TYR A 136 5.16 -13.60 -7.40
CA TYR A 136 6.46 -13.30 -6.77
C TYR A 136 7.02 -14.47 -5.95
N LEU A 137 6.30 -15.59 -5.90
CA LEU A 137 6.73 -16.81 -5.20
C LEU A 137 7.57 -17.71 -6.10
#